data_AF-A0A7U7JCY9-F1
#
_entry.id   AF-A0A7U7JCY9-F1
#
_cell.length_a   1.000
_cell.length_b   1.000
_cell.length_c   1.000
_cell.angle_alpha   90.00
_cell.angle_beta   90.00
_cell.angle_gamma   90.00
#
_symmetry.space_group_name_H-M   'P 1'
#
loop_
_entity.id
_entity.type
_entity.pdbx_description
1 polymer ?
#
loop_
_entity_poly.entity_id
_entity_poly.type
_entity_poly.pdbx_seq_one_letter_code
_entity_poly.pdbx_strand_id
1 'polypeptide(L)'
;MIVAGLAAWFALQVHQDPGGVPAPQVEAGLPATRPEIPANPGHPGRARPLVAVVGHNANTELTDFVVPYGVLKRADVADVVAVGTQAGPIQLFPAFRVEPDTTVAAFDARFPDGADYVVVPAVHENDDPHLLTWVRQQWAKGATVIGVCDGVWVLARAGLLAGRRSTSHWYARDALARQFPQTHWVSDRRYVVDDRVVTTTGVTASVPVTLALIETIGGTDRARAVADAVGAAGWSTAHASAGFRLSPRHLYTAAGNMLALWRHESLGVALHPGGDDVALALVADAHARTYLTSVLATADTPNGVRMASGLVFVPDRVGTAAQALAPLSGLAPSRPALAALDAALAEIGQRHGADTAALVALQLEYPMRRAARP
;
A
#
# COMPACT_ATOMS: atom_id res chain seq x y z
N MET A 1 1.26 -25.32 -1.27
CA MET A 1 0.83 -25.23 0.14
C MET A 1 0.89 -23.77 0.67
N ILE A 2 0.65 -22.77 -0.20
CA ILE A 2 0.75 -21.32 0.11
C ILE A 2 -0.63 -20.63 0.01
N VAL A 3 -1.51 -21.12 -0.88
CA VAL A 3 -2.89 -20.64 -1.08
C VAL A 3 -3.77 -20.77 0.18
N ALA A 4 -3.48 -21.74 1.05
CA ALA A 4 -4.25 -21.96 2.29
C ALA A 4 -4.03 -20.88 3.37
N GLY A 5 -2.91 -20.15 3.32
CA GLY A 5 -2.62 -19.05 4.25
C GLY A 5 -3.44 -17.78 3.98
N LEU A 6 -3.91 -17.61 2.74
CA LEU A 6 -4.55 -16.38 2.25
C LEU A 6 -6.02 -16.23 2.64
N ALA A 7 -6.83 -17.30 2.47
CA ALA A 7 -8.15 -17.35 3.11
C ALA A 7 -8.01 -17.36 4.62
N ALA A 8 -7.00 -18.04 5.18
CA ALA A 8 -6.82 -18.06 6.61
C ALA A 8 -6.51 -16.66 7.15
N TRP A 9 -5.68 -15.83 6.51
CA TRP A 9 -5.40 -14.48 7.00
C TRP A 9 -6.57 -13.50 6.78
N PHE A 10 -7.17 -13.51 5.58
CA PHE A 10 -8.36 -12.70 5.26
C PHE A 10 -9.60 -13.14 6.06
N ALA A 11 -9.77 -14.43 6.36
CA ALA A 11 -10.84 -14.96 7.20
C ALA A 11 -10.53 -14.95 8.70
N LEU A 12 -9.28 -15.06 9.16
CA LEU A 12 -8.91 -14.94 10.58
C LEU A 12 -9.14 -13.52 11.08
N GLN A 13 -8.92 -12.50 10.25
CA GLN A 13 -9.27 -11.12 10.62
C GLN A 13 -10.79 -10.90 10.66
N VAL A 14 -11.55 -11.59 9.79
CA VAL A 14 -13.02 -11.54 9.79
C VAL A 14 -13.65 -12.39 10.92
N HIS A 15 -12.95 -13.42 11.44
CA HIS A 15 -13.47 -14.35 12.46
C HIS A 15 -13.07 -14.06 13.92
N GLN A 16 -12.53 -12.88 14.26
CA GLN A 16 -12.50 -12.41 15.66
C GLN A 16 -13.75 -11.61 16.06
N ASP A 17 -14.92 -12.10 15.63
CA ASP A 17 -16.24 -11.63 16.07
C ASP A 17 -16.95 -12.72 16.88
N PRO A 18 -16.76 -12.78 18.22
CA PRO A 18 -17.62 -13.55 19.10
C PRO A 18 -18.74 -12.64 19.63
N GLY A 19 -19.55 -12.06 18.75
CA GLY A 19 -20.88 -11.56 19.09
C GLY A 19 -20.93 -10.26 19.93
N GLY A 20 -21.67 -9.29 19.39
CA GLY A 20 -22.62 -8.49 20.16
C GLY A 20 -22.04 -7.47 21.15
N VAL A 21 -21.26 -6.50 20.66
CA VAL A 21 -21.16 -5.18 21.31
C VAL A 21 -21.48 -4.10 20.26
N PRO A 22 -22.46 -3.21 20.47
CA PRO A 22 -22.75 -2.14 19.52
C PRO A 22 -21.52 -1.24 19.34
N ALA A 23 -21.14 -0.98 18.09
CA ALA A 23 -20.06 -0.06 17.77
C ALA A 23 -20.39 1.37 18.29
N PRO A 24 -19.42 2.10 18.86
CA PRO A 24 -19.62 3.48 19.29
C PRO A 24 -19.94 4.41 18.09
N GLN A 25 -20.59 5.53 18.39
CA GLN A 25 -21.10 6.47 17.38
C GLN A 25 -19.98 7.07 16.52
N VAL A 26 -20.16 6.97 15.20
CA VAL A 26 -19.27 7.47 14.14
C VAL A 26 -19.69 8.89 13.77
N GLU A 27 -18.77 9.85 13.85
CA GLU A 27 -19.02 11.23 13.43
C GLU A 27 -18.85 11.38 11.91
N ALA A 28 -19.84 11.98 11.23
CA ALA A 28 -19.76 12.33 9.81
C ALA A 28 -18.88 13.59 9.64
N GLY A 29 -17.82 13.51 8.83
CA GLY A 29 -16.74 14.51 8.85
C GLY A 29 -17.05 15.89 8.21
N LEU A 30 -16.32 16.91 8.69
CA LEU A 30 -16.27 18.32 8.27
C LEU A 30 -15.67 18.56 6.86
N PRO A 31 -15.98 19.69 6.18
CA PRO A 31 -15.49 20.00 4.83
C PRO A 31 -13.97 20.27 4.75
N ALA A 32 -13.32 19.75 3.69
CA ALA A 32 -11.88 19.82 3.43
C ALA A 32 -11.43 21.21 2.91
N THR A 33 -10.42 21.84 3.53
CA THR A 33 -10.03 23.23 3.16
C THR A 33 -8.54 23.59 3.10
N ARG A 34 -7.53 22.71 3.28
CA ARG A 34 -6.08 23.00 3.01
C ARG A 34 -5.18 21.77 3.27
N PRO A 35 -3.87 21.75 2.88
CA PRO A 35 -3.04 20.55 2.97
C PRO A 35 -3.05 20.03 4.40
N GLU A 36 -3.49 18.78 4.54
CA GLU A 36 -3.79 18.24 5.85
C GLU A 36 -2.51 17.80 6.58
N ILE A 37 -1.47 17.39 5.85
CA ILE A 37 -0.22 16.91 6.44
C ILE A 37 0.64 18.11 6.83
N PRO A 38 1.04 18.25 8.12
CA PRO A 38 1.84 19.38 8.54
C PRO A 38 3.22 19.38 7.88
N ALA A 39 3.71 20.58 7.54
CA ALA A 39 5.10 20.75 7.17
C ALA A 39 5.99 20.38 8.37
N ASN A 40 7.00 19.55 8.14
CA ASN A 40 8.02 19.27 9.15
C ASN A 40 9.08 20.38 9.06
N PRO A 41 9.44 21.05 10.18
CA PRO A 41 10.50 22.08 10.18
C PRO A 41 11.87 21.54 9.77
N GLY A 42 12.04 20.22 9.68
CA GLY A 42 13.27 19.58 9.29
C GLY A 42 14.25 19.43 10.45
N HIS A 43 15.27 18.60 10.25
CA HIS A 43 16.41 18.54 11.16
C HIS A 43 17.51 19.55 10.75
N PRO A 44 18.16 20.23 11.72
CA PRO A 44 19.25 21.17 11.43
C PRO A 44 20.34 20.54 10.55
N GLY A 45 20.79 21.28 9.53
CA GLY A 45 21.86 20.82 8.63
C GLY A 45 21.40 19.93 7.48
N ARG A 46 20.10 19.61 7.38
CA ARG A 46 19.54 18.87 6.24
C ARG A 46 19.05 19.83 5.16
N ALA A 47 19.53 19.65 3.92
CA ALA A 47 19.17 20.52 2.79
C ALA A 47 17.79 20.20 2.17
N ARG A 48 17.34 18.94 2.28
CA ARG A 48 16.06 18.44 1.73
C ARG A 48 15.37 17.57 2.78
N PRO A 49 14.03 17.54 2.85
CA PRO A 49 13.34 16.61 3.74
C PRO A 49 13.72 15.15 3.45
N LEU A 50 13.80 14.33 4.49
CA LEU A 50 14.08 12.90 4.42
C LEU A 50 12.81 12.10 4.71
N VAL A 51 12.42 11.27 3.76
CA VAL A 51 11.31 10.32 3.89
C VAL A 51 11.87 8.90 3.97
N ALA A 52 11.54 8.19 5.05
CA ALA A 52 11.80 6.77 5.16
C ALA A 52 10.51 5.99 4.83
N VAL A 53 10.57 5.06 3.87
CA VAL A 53 9.51 4.08 3.62
C VAL A 53 9.97 2.76 4.23
N VAL A 54 9.41 2.38 5.38
CA VAL A 54 9.88 1.24 6.17
C VAL A 54 9.01 0.01 5.92
N GLY A 55 9.61 -1.12 5.56
CA GLY A 55 8.93 -2.40 5.41
C GLY A 55 9.51 -3.46 6.34
N HIS A 56 8.67 -4.37 6.83
CA HIS A 56 9.14 -5.60 7.44
C HIS A 56 9.67 -6.54 6.35
N ASN A 57 10.82 -7.20 6.57
CA ASN A 57 11.43 -8.05 5.53
C ASN A 57 10.58 -9.27 5.13
N ALA A 58 9.58 -9.65 5.92
CA ALA A 58 8.58 -10.63 5.53
C ALA A 58 7.25 -9.92 5.25
N ASN A 59 6.63 -10.24 4.12
CA ASN A 59 5.23 -9.93 3.79
C ASN A 59 4.80 -8.46 4.04
N THR A 60 5.56 -7.52 3.50
CA THR A 60 5.12 -6.12 3.40
C THR A 60 4.21 -5.95 2.19
N GLU A 61 3.09 -5.24 2.33
CA GLU A 61 2.14 -5.00 1.24
C GLU A 61 2.80 -4.22 0.08
N LEU A 62 2.74 -4.81 -1.10
CA LEU A 62 3.49 -4.44 -2.31
C LEU A 62 3.19 -2.99 -2.71
N THR A 63 1.91 -2.68 -2.85
CA THR A 63 1.43 -1.36 -3.26
C THR A 63 1.68 -0.31 -2.19
N ASP A 64 1.50 -0.65 -0.91
CA ASP A 64 1.67 0.30 0.19
C ASP A 64 3.14 0.70 0.38
N PHE A 65 4.07 -0.16 -0.05
CA PHE A 65 5.50 0.14 -0.04
C PHE A 65 5.95 0.82 -1.34
N VAL A 66 5.66 0.21 -2.49
CA VAL A 66 6.20 0.66 -3.79
C VAL A 66 5.53 1.95 -4.26
N VAL A 67 4.22 2.13 -4.04
CA VAL A 67 3.52 3.34 -4.52
C VAL A 67 4.04 4.60 -3.83
N PRO A 68 4.08 4.69 -2.47
CA PRO A 68 4.64 5.88 -1.84
C PRO A 68 6.11 6.12 -2.22
N TYR A 69 6.95 5.07 -2.23
CA TYR A 69 8.34 5.19 -2.62
C TYR A 69 8.48 5.75 -4.05
N GLY A 70 7.89 5.08 -5.04
CA GLY A 70 8.01 5.44 -6.44
C GLY A 70 7.42 6.80 -6.78
N VAL A 71 6.28 7.15 -6.20
CA VAL A 71 5.62 8.44 -6.42
C VAL A 71 6.43 9.59 -5.79
N LEU A 72 7.01 9.40 -4.60
CA LEU A 72 7.91 10.40 -3.99
C LEU A 72 9.21 10.56 -4.77
N LYS A 73 9.83 9.45 -5.23
CA LYS A 73 11.03 9.49 -6.08
C LYS A 73 10.78 10.24 -7.38
N ARG A 74 9.62 10.04 -8.01
CA ARG A 74 9.20 10.77 -9.21
C ARG A 74 9.00 12.26 -8.94
N ALA A 75 8.52 12.62 -7.76
CA ALA A 75 8.31 14.00 -7.35
C ALA A 75 9.62 14.73 -7.08
N ASP A 76 10.69 14.06 -6.68
CA ASP A 76 11.99 14.70 -6.38
C ASP A 76 11.86 15.95 -5.48
N VAL A 77 11.00 15.86 -4.46
CA VAL A 77 10.79 16.93 -3.46
C VAL A 77 11.51 16.65 -2.14
N ALA A 78 11.99 15.43 -1.96
CA ALA A 78 12.61 14.92 -0.74
C ALA A 78 13.65 13.83 -1.07
N ASP A 79 14.59 13.59 -0.16
CA ASP A 79 15.39 12.38 -0.15
C ASP A 79 14.52 11.23 0.35
N VAL A 80 14.39 10.17 -0.44
CA VAL A 80 13.50 9.02 -0.12
C VAL A 80 14.34 7.76 0.00
N VAL A 81 14.18 7.05 1.10
CA VAL A 81 14.97 5.86 1.45
C VAL A 81 14.05 4.68 1.73
N ALA A 82 14.26 3.57 1.04
CA ALA A 82 13.62 2.29 1.31
C ALA A 82 14.34 1.60 2.49
N VAL A 83 13.62 1.27 3.54
CA VAL A 83 14.20 0.73 4.78
C VAL A 83 13.61 -0.65 5.08
N GLY A 84 14.46 -1.67 5.22
CA GLY A 84 14.08 -2.98 5.74
C GLY A 84 14.32 -3.09 7.25
N THR A 85 13.60 -3.97 7.95
CA THR A 85 13.87 -4.28 9.37
C THR A 85 15.20 -5.00 9.57
N GLN A 86 15.69 -5.72 8.56
CA GLN A 86 16.95 -6.46 8.57
C GLN A 86 17.62 -6.51 7.18
N ALA A 87 18.83 -7.06 7.14
CA ALA A 87 19.59 -7.19 5.89
C ALA A 87 18.93 -8.18 4.92
N GLY A 88 19.09 -7.91 3.63
CA GLY A 88 18.53 -8.70 2.54
C GLY A 88 17.19 -8.17 2.02
N PRO A 89 16.59 -8.87 1.03
CA PRO A 89 15.37 -8.41 0.38
C PRO A 89 14.19 -8.32 1.36
N ILE A 90 13.30 -7.38 1.07
CA ILE A 90 11.93 -7.37 1.59
C ILE A 90 11.10 -8.30 0.71
N GLN A 91 10.53 -9.35 1.30
CA GLN A 91 9.46 -10.11 0.68
C GLN A 91 8.20 -9.26 0.69
N LEU A 92 7.75 -8.88 -0.50
CA LEU A 92 6.49 -8.17 -0.66
C LEU A 92 5.34 -9.17 -0.79
N PHE A 93 4.14 -8.73 -0.43
CA PHE A 93 2.90 -9.44 -0.57
C PHE A 93 1.97 -8.61 -1.47
N PRO A 94 1.20 -9.21 -2.39
CA PRO A 94 1.14 -10.63 -2.71
C PRO A 94 2.22 -11.10 -3.70
N ALA A 95 3.06 -10.21 -4.22
CA ALA A 95 4.05 -10.52 -5.23
C ALA A 95 5.37 -9.76 -5.03
N PHE A 96 6.45 -10.35 -5.57
CA PHE A 96 7.80 -9.80 -5.68
C PHE A 96 8.62 -9.71 -4.40
N ARG A 97 9.90 -9.40 -4.62
CA ARG A 97 10.88 -9.07 -3.60
C ARG A 97 11.65 -7.84 -4.06
N VAL A 98 12.00 -6.96 -3.12
CA VAL A 98 12.79 -5.75 -3.42
C VAL A 98 13.95 -5.63 -2.44
N GLU A 99 15.09 -5.14 -2.91
CA GLU A 99 16.20 -4.77 -2.03
C GLU A 99 15.92 -3.38 -1.45
N PRO A 100 15.89 -3.24 -0.11
CA PRO A 100 15.83 -1.92 0.50
C PRO A 100 17.17 -1.19 0.34
N ASP A 101 17.14 0.15 0.42
CA ASP A 101 18.35 0.98 0.37
C ASP A 101 19.21 0.80 1.64
N THR A 102 18.58 0.45 2.76
CA THR A 102 19.23 0.29 4.07
C THR A 102 18.39 -0.56 5.02
N THR A 103 18.95 -0.91 6.18
CA THR A 103 18.20 -1.46 7.32
C THR A 103 17.85 -0.36 8.31
N VAL A 104 16.89 -0.61 9.23
CA VAL A 104 16.56 0.31 10.33
C VAL A 104 17.78 0.68 11.18
N ALA A 105 18.65 -0.28 11.47
CA ALA A 105 19.87 -0.05 12.25
C ALA A 105 20.88 0.83 11.51
N ALA A 106 21.12 0.56 10.23
CA ALA A 106 22.02 1.36 9.40
C ALA A 106 21.43 2.75 9.09
N PHE A 107 20.11 2.87 9.00
CA PHE A 107 19.41 4.14 8.87
C PHE A 107 19.68 5.03 10.09
N ASP A 108 19.47 4.52 11.30
CA ASP A 108 19.70 5.30 12.53
C ASP A 108 21.17 5.67 12.73
N ALA A 109 22.11 4.81 12.32
CA ALA A 109 23.53 5.14 12.35
C ALA A 109 23.88 6.30 11.41
N ARG A 110 23.21 6.38 10.25
CA ARG A 110 23.43 7.44 9.25
C ARG A 110 22.65 8.72 9.57
N PHE A 111 21.47 8.59 10.16
CA PHE A 111 20.54 9.67 10.46
C PHE A 111 20.16 9.62 11.95
N PRO A 112 21.08 9.97 12.87
CA PRO A 112 20.85 9.87 14.31
C PRO A 112 19.63 10.69 14.77
N ASP A 113 19.40 11.85 14.14
CA ASP A 113 18.27 12.72 14.41
C ASP A 113 16.93 12.21 13.83
N GLY A 114 16.94 11.16 12.99
CA GLY A 114 15.74 10.53 12.44
C GLY A 114 15.25 11.12 11.10
N ALA A 115 14.15 10.57 10.61
CA ALA A 115 13.47 11.03 9.38
C ALA A 115 12.53 12.21 9.64
N ASP A 116 12.28 13.04 8.62
CA ASP A 116 11.23 14.07 8.69
C ASP A 116 9.83 13.45 8.52
N TYR A 117 9.74 12.42 7.67
CA TYR A 117 8.53 11.66 7.42
C TYR A 117 8.83 10.16 7.41
N VAL A 118 7.94 9.36 7.99
CA VAL A 118 8.01 7.90 7.95
C VAL A 118 6.72 7.36 7.36
N VAL A 119 6.82 6.63 6.25
CA VAL A 119 5.71 5.88 5.66
C VAL A 119 5.78 4.44 6.14
N VAL A 120 4.69 3.97 6.73
CA VAL A 120 4.53 2.62 7.28
C VAL A 120 3.43 1.91 6.48
N PRO A 121 3.78 0.97 5.59
CA PRO A 121 2.84 0.16 4.82
C PRO A 121 2.13 -0.87 5.72
N ALA A 122 1.13 -1.55 5.17
CA ALA A 122 0.66 -2.79 5.77
C ALA A 122 1.78 -3.84 5.79
N VAL A 123 1.89 -4.55 6.92
CA VAL A 123 2.82 -5.66 7.13
C VAL A 123 2.08 -6.77 7.86
N HIS A 124 2.42 -8.03 7.56
CA HIS A 124 1.78 -9.15 8.28
C HIS A 124 2.26 -9.22 9.74
N GLU A 125 3.54 -8.94 9.98
CA GLU A 125 4.20 -8.97 11.28
C GLU A 125 4.06 -7.61 12.00
N ASN A 126 2.81 -7.14 12.16
CA ASN A 126 2.51 -5.81 12.71
C ASN A 126 2.68 -5.71 14.25
N ASP A 127 3.04 -6.78 14.95
CA ASP A 127 3.54 -6.79 16.35
C ASP A 127 5.06 -6.79 16.48
N ASP A 128 5.84 -6.87 15.39
CA ASP A 128 7.30 -7.00 15.52
C ASP A 128 7.86 -5.88 16.41
N PRO A 129 8.43 -6.20 17.59
CA PRO A 129 8.89 -5.20 18.54
C PRO A 129 10.01 -4.32 17.97
N HIS A 130 10.80 -4.82 16.99
CA HIS A 130 11.83 -4.03 16.33
C HIS A 130 11.21 -2.94 15.45
N LEU A 131 10.21 -3.27 14.64
CA LEU A 131 9.48 -2.30 13.82
C LEU A 131 8.72 -1.31 14.70
N LEU A 132 7.96 -1.79 15.69
CA LEU A 132 7.19 -0.94 16.61
C LEU A 132 8.09 0.05 17.35
N THR A 133 9.23 -0.42 17.84
CA THR A 133 10.20 0.43 18.56
C THR A 133 10.81 1.48 17.64
N TRP A 134 11.22 1.08 16.44
CA TRP A 134 11.81 2.00 15.48
C TRP A 134 10.82 3.10 15.05
N VAL A 135 9.59 2.75 14.69
CA VAL A 135 8.54 3.74 14.33
C VAL A 135 8.28 4.72 15.47
N ARG A 136 8.15 4.22 16.71
CA ARG A 136 7.97 5.07 17.89
C ARG A 136 9.16 5.99 18.14
N GLN A 137 10.38 5.51 17.91
CA GLN A 137 11.60 6.32 18.03
C GLN A 137 11.65 7.44 16.98
N GLN A 138 11.34 7.15 15.70
CA GLN A 138 11.29 8.19 14.68
C GLN A 138 10.23 9.25 15.00
N TRP A 139 9.04 8.84 15.48
CA TRP A 139 8.02 9.78 15.93
C TRP A 139 8.50 10.65 17.11
N ALA A 140 9.19 10.05 18.09
CA ALA A 140 9.75 10.79 19.23
C ALA A 140 10.85 11.77 18.81
N LYS A 141 11.58 11.47 17.73
CA LYS A 141 12.58 12.35 17.12
C LYS A 141 11.99 13.50 16.31
N GLY A 142 10.68 13.51 16.05
CA GLY A 142 9.99 14.60 15.37
C GLY A 142 9.35 14.23 14.03
N ALA A 143 9.50 12.99 13.57
CA ALA A 143 8.92 12.55 12.30
C ALA A 143 7.39 12.69 12.28
N THR A 144 6.83 13.04 11.12
CA THR A 144 5.41 12.76 10.83
C THR A 144 5.29 11.32 10.34
N VAL A 145 4.46 10.51 11.01
CA VAL A 145 4.32 9.08 10.71
C VAL A 145 3.01 8.83 9.98
N ILE A 146 3.09 8.14 8.84
CA ILE A 146 2.00 7.90 7.90
C ILE A 146 1.76 6.39 7.81
N GLY A 147 0.71 5.90 8.47
CA GLY A 147 0.26 4.52 8.35
C GLY A 147 -0.65 4.34 7.13
N VAL A 148 -0.19 3.57 6.15
CA VAL A 148 -0.92 3.28 4.91
C VAL A 148 -1.65 1.94 5.07
N CYS A 149 -2.94 1.89 4.74
CA CYS A 149 -3.77 0.68 4.83
C CYS A 149 -3.69 0.06 6.23
N ASP A 150 -3.39 -1.22 6.34
CA ASP A 150 -3.19 -1.94 7.61
C ASP A 150 -1.88 -1.57 8.34
N GLY A 151 -1.05 -0.67 7.78
CA GLY A 151 0.05 -0.03 8.51
C GLY A 151 -0.43 0.76 9.73
N VAL A 152 -1.72 1.10 9.78
CA VAL A 152 -2.39 1.66 10.96
C VAL A 152 -2.30 0.74 12.18
N TRP A 153 -2.24 -0.59 12.01
CA TRP A 153 -2.01 -1.53 13.12
C TRP A 153 -0.66 -1.30 13.80
N VAL A 154 0.39 -1.05 13.01
CA VAL A 154 1.74 -0.76 13.52
C VAL A 154 1.71 0.54 14.32
N LEU A 155 1.06 1.59 13.82
CA LEU A 155 0.93 2.86 14.55
C LEU A 155 0.13 2.69 15.85
N ALA A 156 -0.96 1.92 15.83
CA ALA A 156 -1.77 1.63 17.00
C ALA A 156 -0.98 0.89 18.07
N ARG A 157 -0.26 -0.19 17.68
CA ARG A 157 0.57 -1.01 18.55
C ARG A 157 1.82 -0.28 19.05
N ALA A 158 2.34 0.68 18.28
CA ALA A 158 3.40 1.59 18.72
C ALA A 158 2.90 2.67 19.71
N GLY A 159 1.59 2.70 20.01
CA GLY A 159 0.98 3.61 20.96
C GLY A 159 0.76 5.02 20.43
N LEU A 160 0.77 5.21 19.11
CA LEU A 160 0.73 6.55 18.50
C LEU A 160 -0.70 7.09 18.33
N LEU A 161 -1.74 6.24 18.42
CA LEU A 161 -3.11 6.61 18.07
C LEU A 161 -4.03 6.94 19.26
N ALA A 162 -3.59 6.68 20.50
CA ALA A 162 -4.43 6.93 21.68
C ALA A 162 -4.81 8.41 21.80
N GLY A 163 -6.12 8.68 21.89
CA GLY A 163 -6.68 10.04 21.95
C GLY A 163 -6.66 10.80 20.62
N ARG A 164 -6.27 10.16 19.51
CA ARG A 164 -6.18 10.80 18.19
C ARG A 164 -7.30 10.36 17.26
N ARG A 165 -7.62 11.22 16.30
CA ARG A 165 -8.44 10.84 15.16
C ARG A 165 -7.65 9.96 14.21
N SER A 166 -8.25 8.87 13.76
CA SER A 166 -7.60 7.95 12.81
C SER A 166 -8.64 7.27 11.93
N THR A 167 -8.22 6.82 10.76
CA THR A 167 -9.02 5.95 9.89
C THR A 167 -8.23 4.67 9.60
N SER A 168 -8.87 3.68 8.98
CA SER A 168 -8.26 2.43 8.57
C SER A 168 -9.06 1.81 7.42
N HIS A 169 -8.55 0.74 6.82
CA HIS A 169 -9.28 -0.05 5.86
C HIS A 169 -10.64 -0.50 6.43
N TRP A 170 -11.68 -0.48 5.60
CA TRP A 170 -13.05 -0.77 6.02
C TRP A 170 -13.23 -2.12 6.75
N TYR A 171 -12.43 -3.15 6.43
CA TYR A 171 -12.53 -4.46 7.07
C TYR A 171 -11.84 -4.51 8.45
N ALA A 172 -10.75 -3.76 8.65
CA ALA A 172 -9.98 -3.77 9.89
C ALA A 172 -10.59 -2.87 10.97
N ARG A 173 -11.40 -1.88 10.57
CA ARG A 173 -11.93 -0.82 11.44
C ARG A 173 -12.60 -1.36 12.71
N ASP A 174 -13.45 -2.36 12.59
CA ASP A 174 -14.21 -2.84 13.75
C ASP A 174 -13.31 -3.59 14.75
N ALA A 175 -12.31 -4.34 14.26
CA ALA A 175 -11.31 -4.98 15.10
C ALA A 175 -10.40 -3.96 15.78
N LEU A 176 -9.96 -2.94 15.04
CA LEU A 176 -9.17 -1.82 15.55
C LEU A 176 -9.94 -1.02 16.61
N ALA A 177 -11.23 -0.75 16.42
CA ALA A 177 -12.07 -0.06 17.39
C ALA A 177 -12.22 -0.85 18.70
N ARG A 178 -12.28 -2.19 18.63
CA ARG A 178 -12.31 -3.05 19.81
C ARG A 178 -10.97 -3.10 20.54
N GLN A 179 -9.86 -3.23 19.81
CA GLN A 179 -8.51 -3.36 20.41
C GLN A 179 -7.94 -2.02 20.91
N PHE A 180 -8.30 -0.91 20.25
CA PHE A 180 -7.81 0.43 20.56
C PHE A 180 -8.97 1.41 20.79
N PRO A 181 -9.79 1.20 21.85
CA PRO A 181 -10.99 2.01 22.10
C PRO A 181 -10.69 3.48 22.48
N GLN A 182 -9.43 3.78 22.81
CA GLN A 182 -8.95 5.14 23.06
C GLN A 182 -8.72 5.93 21.75
N THR A 183 -8.76 5.30 20.59
CA THR A 183 -8.58 5.97 19.29
C THR A 183 -9.93 6.44 18.76
N HIS A 184 -9.99 7.67 18.25
CA HIS A 184 -11.19 8.24 17.65
C HIS A 184 -11.28 7.83 16.17
N TRP A 185 -11.97 6.73 15.88
CA TRP A 185 -12.09 6.19 14.52
C TRP A 185 -13.05 7.00 13.65
N VAL A 186 -12.53 7.59 12.58
CA VAL A 186 -13.24 8.40 11.60
C VAL A 186 -13.50 7.56 10.34
N SER A 187 -14.72 7.66 9.80
CA SER A 187 -15.13 6.99 8.56
C SER A 187 -15.24 7.98 7.40
N ASP A 188 -15.37 7.46 6.18
CA ASP A 188 -15.63 8.24 4.96
C ASP A 188 -14.55 9.31 4.69
N ARG A 189 -13.30 8.94 4.98
CA ARG A 189 -12.10 9.74 4.73
C ARG A 189 -11.00 8.82 4.20
N ARG A 190 -10.39 9.14 3.05
CA ARG A 190 -9.28 8.36 2.47
C ARG A 190 -8.07 8.35 3.37
N TYR A 191 -7.84 9.48 4.04
CA TYR A 191 -6.83 9.63 5.06
C TYR A 191 -7.30 10.65 6.09
N VAL A 192 -6.74 10.55 7.29
CA VAL A 192 -7.00 11.45 8.41
C VAL A 192 -5.66 11.92 8.95
N VAL A 193 -5.55 13.23 9.14
CA VAL A 193 -4.40 13.83 9.82
C VAL A 193 -4.80 14.33 11.21
N ASP A 194 -3.98 13.96 12.19
CA ASP A 194 -4.07 14.41 13.58
C ASP A 194 -2.65 14.69 14.08
N ASP A 195 -2.27 15.97 14.08
CA ASP A 195 -0.90 16.42 14.37
C ASP A 195 0.13 15.72 13.46
N ARG A 196 1.16 15.06 14.01
CA ARG A 196 2.21 14.36 13.26
C ARG A 196 1.88 12.90 12.96
N VAL A 197 0.60 12.53 13.01
CA VAL A 197 0.12 11.17 12.72
C VAL A 197 -0.90 11.23 11.58
N VAL A 198 -0.63 10.45 10.53
CA VAL A 198 -1.51 10.29 9.38
C VAL A 198 -1.88 8.82 9.25
N THR A 199 -3.15 8.55 9.02
CA THR A 199 -3.66 7.19 8.80
C THR A 199 -4.51 7.17 7.53
N THR A 200 -4.47 6.09 6.75
CA THR A 200 -5.23 5.96 5.51
C THR A 200 -6.19 4.78 5.54
N THR A 201 -7.15 4.78 4.60
CA THR A 201 -7.95 3.59 4.28
C THR A 201 -7.17 2.67 3.34
N GLY A 202 -7.85 1.77 2.62
CA GLY A 202 -7.24 0.70 1.86
C GLY A 202 -6.25 1.11 0.77
N VAL A 203 -5.67 0.08 0.16
CA VAL A 203 -4.49 0.12 -0.72
C VAL A 203 -4.39 1.33 -1.65
N THR A 204 -5.48 1.70 -2.33
CA THR A 204 -5.45 2.80 -3.30
C THR A 204 -5.40 4.20 -2.67
N ALA A 205 -5.62 4.32 -1.36
CA ALA A 205 -5.41 5.54 -0.58
C ALA A 205 -3.93 5.92 -0.45
N SER A 206 -3.00 5.00 -0.76
CA SER A 206 -1.55 5.28 -0.85
C SER A 206 -1.23 6.42 -1.83
N VAL A 207 -1.90 6.48 -2.99
CA VAL A 207 -1.69 7.54 -3.99
C VAL A 207 -2.09 8.93 -3.47
N PRO A 208 -3.35 9.17 -3.03
CA PRO A 208 -3.76 10.50 -2.58
C PRO A 208 -3.01 10.98 -1.33
N VAL A 209 -2.70 10.12 -0.35
CA VAL A 209 -1.89 10.57 0.80
C VAL A 209 -0.47 10.95 0.38
N THR A 210 0.11 10.24 -0.59
CA THR A 210 1.46 10.56 -1.09
C THR A 210 1.45 11.87 -1.88
N LEU A 211 0.41 12.12 -2.68
CA LEU A 211 0.23 13.40 -3.38
C LEU A 211 0.03 14.57 -2.41
N ALA A 212 -0.71 14.35 -1.31
CA ALA A 212 -0.84 15.34 -0.25
C ALA A 212 0.50 15.63 0.44
N LEU A 213 1.33 14.60 0.67
CA LEU A 213 2.68 14.79 1.20
C LEU A 213 3.58 15.57 0.21
N ILE A 214 3.49 15.29 -1.08
CA ILE A 214 4.20 16.05 -2.12
C ILE A 214 3.74 17.50 -2.15
N GLU A 215 2.44 17.76 -2.01
CA GLU A 215 1.91 19.12 -1.91
C GLU A 215 2.47 19.85 -0.69
N THR A 216 2.54 19.18 0.47
CA THR A 216 3.13 19.74 1.69
C THR A 216 4.61 20.09 1.51
N ILE A 217 5.39 19.26 0.81
CA ILE A 217 6.85 19.45 0.68
C ILE A 217 7.23 20.34 -0.51
N GLY A 218 6.67 20.06 -1.69
CA GLY A 218 7.04 20.68 -2.96
C GLY A 218 5.97 21.57 -3.59
N GLY A 219 4.86 21.80 -2.90
CA GLY A 219 3.78 22.68 -3.35
C GLY A 219 2.80 22.04 -4.33
N THR A 220 1.66 22.70 -4.49
CA THR A 220 0.52 22.22 -5.29
C THR A 220 0.86 21.95 -6.75
N ASP A 221 1.71 22.76 -7.39
CA ASP A 221 2.06 22.59 -8.80
C ASP A 221 2.84 21.29 -9.03
N ARG A 222 3.75 20.96 -8.12
CA ARG A 222 4.50 19.71 -8.19
C ARG A 222 3.60 18.50 -7.94
N ALA A 223 2.71 18.60 -6.94
CA ALA A 223 1.73 17.55 -6.66
C ALA A 223 0.81 17.32 -7.87
N ARG A 224 0.33 18.38 -8.52
CA ARG A 224 -0.50 18.28 -9.73
C ARG A 224 0.23 17.63 -10.90
N ALA A 225 1.46 18.04 -11.18
CA ALA A 225 2.26 17.43 -12.24
C ALA A 225 2.48 15.92 -12.01
N VAL A 226 2.73 15.51 -10.75
CA VAL A 226 2.87 14.09 -10.40
C VAL A 226 1.53 13.37 -10.48
N ALA A 227 0.43 13.99 -10.05
CA ALA A 227 -0.93 13.45 -10.15
C ALA A 227 -1.28 13.13 -11.62
N ASP A 228 -1.03 14.06 -12.54
CA ASP A 228 -1.24 13.85 -13.97
C ASP A 228 -0.39 12.68 -14.50
N ALA A 229 0.88 12.60 -14.10
CA ALA A 229 1.78 11.52 -14.52
C ALA A 229 1.35 10.14 -14.01
N VAL A 230 0.78 10.02 -12.81
CA VAL A 230 0.24 8.75 -12.29
C VAL A 230 -1.20 8.47 -12.75
N GLY A 231 -1.89 9.45 -13.34
CA GLY A 231 -3.29 9.35 -13.77
C GLY A 231 -4.31 9.57 -12.64
N ALA A 232 -3.93 10.30 -11.58
CA ALA A 232 -4.82 10.60 -10.46
C ALA A 232 -5.67 11.83 -10.75
N ALA A 233 -7.00 11.67 -10.70
CA ALA A 233 -7.94 12.78 -10.89
C ALA A 233 -7.92 13.82 -9.75
N GLY A 234 -7.31 13.49 -8.62
CA GLY A 234 -7.20 14.36 -7.44
C GLY A 234 -6.83 13.56 -6.19
N TRP A 235 -6.54 14.28 -5.10
CA TRP A 235 -6.06 13.71 -3.84
C TRP A 235 -6.87 14.17 -2.62
N SER A 236 -8.16 14.47 -2.82
CA SER A 236 -9.08 14.83 -1.73
C SER A 236 -9.20 13.72 -0.69
N THR A 237 -9.37 14.09 0.58
CA THR A 237 -9.74 13.17 1.66
C THR A 237 -11.13 12.61 1.53
N ALA A 238 -12.02 13.21 0.73
CA ALA A 238 -13.38 12.70 0.56
C ALA A 238 -13.36 11.26 0.03
N HIS A 239 -14.01 10.37 0.77
CA HIS A 239 -14.19 8.98 0.39
C HIS A 239 -15.54 8.44 0.87
N ALA A 240 -16.07 7.45 0.17
CA ALA A 240 -17.28 6.75 0.59
C ALA A 240 -16.90 5.36 1.12
N SER A 241 -16.04 5.31 2.14
CA SER A 241 -15.57 4.06 2.76
C SER A 241 -16.74 3.18 3.21
N ALA A 242 -17.83 3.78 3.69
CA ALA A 242 -19.03 3.07 4.11
C ALA A 242 -19.74 2.29 2.99
N GLY A 243 -19.45 2.63 1.73
CA GLY A 243 -19.95 1.94 0.54
C GLY A 243 -19.23 0.62 0.23
N PHE A 244 -18.02 0.42 0.77
CA PHE A 244 -17.28 -0.82 0.61
C PHE A 244 -17.70 -1.81 1.69
N ARG A 245 -18.42 -2.86 1.28
CA ARG A 245 -18.90 -3.91 2.19
C ARG A 245 -18.73 -5.27 1.55
N LEU A 246 -18.25 -6.21 2.35
CA LEU A 246 -18.26 -7.60 1.97
C LEU A 246 -19.71 -8.08 1.82
N SER A 247 -20.00 -8.78 0.73
CA SER A 247 -21.32 -9.35 0.46
C SER A 247 -21.19 -10.86 0.35
N PRO A 248 -22.28 -11.64 0.52
CA PRO A 248 -22.23 -13.07 0.29
C PRO A 248 -21.68 -13.42 -1.09
N ARG A 249 -21.99 -12.62 -2.12
CA ARG A 249 -21.44 -12.78 -3.46
C ARG A 249 -19.91 -12.71 -3.46
N HIS A 250 -19.33 -11.72 -2.80
CA HIS A 250 -17.87 -11.58 -2.69
C HIS A 250 -17.23 -12.78 -1.98
N LEU A 251 -17.84 -13.26 -0.89
CA LEU A 251 -17.38 -14.45 -0.16
C LEU A 251 -17.44 -15.72 -1.01
N TYR A 252 -18.56 -15.93 -1.72
CA TYR A 252 -18.71 -17.08 -2.62
C TYR A 252 -17.72 -17.02 -3.79
N THR A 253 -17.48 -15.84 -4.36
CA THR A 253 -16.46 -15.65 -5.40
C THR A 253 -15.07 -15.97 -4.88
N ALA A 254 -14.69 -15.47 -3.71
CA ALA A 254 -13.39 -15.74 -3.10
C ALA A 254 -13.20 -17.25 -2.86
N ALA A 255 -14.16 -17.89 -2.19
CA ALA A 255 -14.13 -19.33 -1.93
C ALA A 255 -14.10 -20.16 -3.22
N GLY A 256 -14.91 -19.78 -4.22
CA GLY A 256 -14.95 -20.44 -5.52
C GLY A 256 -13.63 -20.33 -6.27
N ASN A 257 -13.00 -19.15 -6.25
CA ASN A 257 -11.69 -18.93 -6.87
C ASN A 257 -10.61 -19.78 -6.21
N MET A 258 -10.56 -19.81 -4.88
CA MET A 258 -9.58 -20.61 -4.14
C MET A 258 -9.75 -22.12 -4.32
N LEU A 259 -10.99 -22.62 -4.45
CA LEU A 259 -11.26 -24.04 -4.65
C LEU A 259 -11.10 -24.47 -6.11
N ALA A 260 -11.09 -23.53 -7.06
CA ALA A 260 -10.90 -23.80 -8.48
C ALA A 260 -9.41 -24.02 -8.81
N LEU A 261 -8.78 -25.03 -8.20
CA LEU A 261 -7.35 -25.36 -8.36
C LEU A 261 -6.94 -25.50 -9.84
N TRP A 262 -7.82 -26.03 -10.69
CA TRP A 262 -7.62 -26.19 -12.13
C TRP A 262 -7.50 -24.87 -12.92
N ARG A 263 -7.97 -23.76 -12.32
CA ARG A 263 -7.91 -22.40 -12.89
C ARG A 263 -6.75 -21.58 -12.32
N HIS A 264 -5.98 -22.14 -11.39
CA HIS A 264 -4.85 -21.43 -10.81
C HIS A 264 -3.72 -21.34 -11.83
N GLU A 265 -3.12 -20.16 -11.93
CA GLU A 265 -2.07 -19.89 -12.90
C GLU A 265 -0.97 -19.01 -12.33
N SER A 266 0.19 -19.03 -12.99
CA SER A 266 1.30 -18.15 -12.70
C SER A 266 1.62 -17.34 -13.94
N LEU A 267 1.56 -16.01 -13.81
CA LEU A 267 1.94 -15.07 -14.85
C LEU A 267 3.32 -14.51 -14.56
N GLY A 268 4.16 -14.46 -15.58
CA GLY A 268 5.49 -13.87 -15.53
C GLY A 268 5.45 -12.40 -15.96
N VAL A 269 6.18 -11.54 -15.26
CA VAL A 269 6.41 -10.16 -15.67
C VAL A 269 7.91 -9.91 -15.83
N ALA A 270 8.31 -9.64 -17.07
CA ALA A 270 9.70 -9.33 -17.38
C ALA A 270 10.07 -7.97 -16.77
N LEU A 271 11.03 -8.00 -15.84
CA LEU A 271 11.60 -6.78 -15.27
C LEU A 271 12.52 -6.13 -16.28
N HIS A 272 12.36 -4.82 -16.46
CA HIS A 272 13.17 -4.02 -17.35
C HIS A 272 13.81 -2.85 -16.58
N PRO A 273 15.11 -2.58 -16.76
CA PRO A 273 15.74 -1.41 -16.17
C PRO A 273 14.98 -0.12 -16.52
N GLY A 274 14.65 0.68 -15.51
CA GLY A 274 13.87 1.90 -15.69
C GLY A 274 12.37 1.68 -15.97
N GLY A 275 11.84 0.47 -15.81
CA GLY A 275 10.39 0.22 -15.89
C GLY A 275 9.62 0.92 -14.76
N ASP A 276 8.34 1.25 -15.01
CA ASP A 276 7.47 1.90 -14.02
C ASP A 276 7.05 0.89 -12.94
N ASP A 277 7.68 0.98 -11.77
CA ASP A 277 7.43 0.14 -10.61
C ASP A 277 6.09 0.45 -9.93
N VAL A 278 5.57 1.67 -10.05
CA VAL A 278 4.24 2.02 -9.52
C VAL A 278 3.15 1.33 -10.33
N ALA A 279 3.24 1.38 -11.66
CA ALA A 279 2.32 0.66 -12.55
C ALA A 279 2.45 -0.86 -12.37
N LEU A 280 3.68 -1.37 -12.27
CA LEU A 280 3.96 -2.78 -12.00
C LEU A 280 3.30 -3.26 -10.71
N ALA A 281 3.49 -2.54 -9.60
CA ALA A 281 2.92 -2.89 -8.30
C ALA A 281 1.39 -2.95 -8.34
N LEU A 282 0.73 -1.92 -8.90
CA LEU A 282 -0.73 -1.87 -8.98
C LEU A 282 -1.32 -3.00 -9.84
N VAL A 283 -0.73 -3.28 -11.00
CA VAL A 283 -1.21 -4.34 -11.90
C VAL A 283 -0.97 -5.72 -11.28
N ALA A 284 0.23 -5.97 -10.77
CA ALA A 284 0.57 -7.27 -10.17
C ALA A 284 -0.29 -7.57 -8.94
N ASP A 285 -0.50 -6.59 -8.07
CA ASP A 285 -1.34 -6.75 -6.89
C ASP A 285 -2.81 -7.04 -7.28
N ALA A 286 -3.37 -6.29 -8.23
CA ALA A 286 -4.73 -6.54 -8.72
C ALA A 286 -4.92 -7.98 -9.23
N HIS A 287 -3.99 -8.49 -10.04
CA HIS A 287 -4.05 -9.86 -10.54
C HIS A 287 -3.87 -10.89 -9.41
N ALA A 288 -2.95 -10.66 -8.48
CA ALA A 288 -2.68 -11.58 -7.39
C ALA A 288 -3.84 -11.69 -6.37
N ARG A 289 -4.65 -10.63 -6.22
CA ARG A 289 -5.85 -10.61 -5.37
C ARG A 289 -7.07 -11.33 -5.96
N THR A 290 -6.95 -11.93 -7.14
CA THR A 290 -8.00 -12.77 -7.74
C THR A 290 -8.18 -14.10 -7.02
N TYR A 291 -7.17 -14.53 -6.24
CA TYR A 291 -7.02 -15.89 -5.70
C TYR A 291 -6.89 -16.99 -6.77
N LEU A 292 -6.76 -16.61 -8.05
CA LEU A 292 -6.54 -17.52 -9.18
C LEU A 292 -5.13 -17.34 -9.76
N THR A 293 -4.62 -16.11 -9.75
CA THR A 293 -3.35 -15.77 -10.38
C THR A 293 -2.27 -15.53 -9.33
N SER A 294 -1.09 -16.10 -9.53
CA SER A 294 0.15 -15.63 -8.91
C SER A 294 0.95 -14.85 -9.93
N VAL A 295 1.59 -13.75 -9.53
CA VAL A 295 2.44 -12.94 -10.40
C VAL A 295 3.89 -13.08 -9.97
N LEU A 296 4.77 -13.42 -10.91
CA LEU A 296 6.17 -13.70 -10.65
C LEU A 296 7.06 -12.76 -11.46
N ALA A 297 8.02 -12.12 -10.81
CA ALA A 297 9.03 -11.32 -11.50
C ALA A 297 9.97 -12.23 -12.29
N THR A 298 10.23 -11.87 -13.54
CA THR A 298 11.12 -12.62 -14.43
C THR A 298 12.26 -11.75 -14.96
N ALA A 299 13.43 -12.34 -15.16
CA ALA A 299 14.59 -11.67 -15.76
C ALA A 299 15.52 -12.70 -16.44
N ASP A 300 16.49 -12.22 -17.22
CA ASP A 300 17.48 -13.12 -17.83
C ASP A 300 18.55 -13.60 -16.83
N THR A 301 18.83 -12.79 -15.81
CA THR A 301 19.88 -13.05 -14.80
C THR A 301 19.29 -12.96 -13.39
N PRO A 302 19.91 -13.58 -12.37
CA PRO A 302 19.45 -13.48 -10.99
C PRO A 302 19.74 -12.13 -10.33
N ASN A 303 20.46 -11.23 -11.01
CA ASN A 303 20.76 -9.91 -10.49
C ASN A 303 19.48 -9.09 -10.37
N GLY A 304 19.39 -8.30 -9.31
CA GLY A 304 18.28 -7.36 -9.12
C GLY A 304 18.20 -6.34 -10.27
N VAL A 305 16.99 -6.00 -10.67
CA VAL A 305 16.70 -5.04 -11.74
C VAL A 305 16.30 -3.71 -11.13
N ARG A 306 17.03 -2.65 -11.47
CA ARG A 306 16.74 -1.29 -10.99
C ARG A 306 15.61 -0.67 -11.80
N MET A 307 14.51 -0.34 -11.13
CA MET A 307 13.31 0.25 -11.73
C MET A 307 13.42 1.79 -11.84
N ALA A 308 12.41 2.43 -12.42
CA ALA A 308 12.39 3.88 -12.64
C ALA A 308 12.57 4.70 -11.34
N SER A 309 11.98 4.27 -10.23
CA SER A 309 12.15 4.90 -8.92
C SER A 309 13.56 4.77 -8.34
N GLY A 310 14.36 3.85 -8.88
CA GLY A 310 15.64 3.43 -8.30
C GLY A 310 15.54 2.20 -7.41
N LEU A 311 14.33 1.75 -7.03
CA LEU A 311 14.13 0.51 -6.27
C LEU A 311 14.61 -0.70 -7.07
N VAL A 312 15.24 -1.67 -6.39
CA VAL A 312 15.80 -2.85 -7.06
C VAL A 312 14.89 -4.05 -6.80
N PHE A 313 14.27 -4.58 -7.86
CA PHE A 313 13.42 -5.76 -7.79
C PHE A 313 14.25 -7.03 -8.00
N VAL A 314 14.02 -8.04 -7.18
CA VAL A 314 14.70 -9.34 -7.27
C VAL A 314 13.82 -10.31 -8.06
N PRO A 315 14.32 -10.92 -9.15
CA PRO A 315 13.53 -11.85 -9.95
C PRO A 315 13.16 -13.13 -9.18
N ASP A 316 11.96 -13.65 -9.43
CA ASP A 316 11.47 -14.93 -8.90
C ASP A 316 11.84 -16.11 -9.81
N ARG A 317 11.95 -15.86 -11.12
CA ARG A 317 12.36 -16.83 -12.13
C ARG A 317 13.37 -16.20 -13.09
N VAL A 318 14.34 -17.00 -13.52
CA VAL A 318 15.40 -16.56 -14.44
C VAL A 318 15.56 -17.49 -15.62
N GLY A 319 16.04 -16.96 -16.75
CA GLY A 319 16.39 -17.73 -17.94
C GLY A 319 15.22 -18.55 -18.51
N THR A 320 15.42 -19.85 -18.75
CA THR A 320 14.39 -20.71 -19.34
C THR A 320 13.15 -20.86 -18.46
N ALA A 321 13.29 -20.81 -17.12
CA ALA A 321 12.16 -20.86 -16.21
C ALA A 321 11.31 -19.58 -16.26
N ALA A 322 11.92 -18.44 -16.61
CA ALA A 322 11.20 -17.20 -16.86
C ALA A 322 10.38 -17.28 -18.16
N GLN A 323 10.96 -17.84 -19.22
CA GLN A 323 10.33 -17.96 -20.54
C GLN A 323 9.14 -18.94 -20.57
N ALA A 324 9.07 -19.86 -19.60
CA ALA A 324 7.99 -20.83 -19.49
C ALA A 324 6.67 -20.25 -18.93
N LEU A 325 6.69 -19.04 -18.38
CA LEU A 325 5.50 -18.40 -17.80
C LEU A 325 4.74 -17.60 -18.86
N ALA A 326 3.41 -17.66 -18.81
CA ALA A 326 2.58 -16.79 -19.63
C ALA A 326 2.78 -15.32 -19.21
N PRO A 327 2.90 -14.37 -20.15
CA PRO A 327 3.19 -12.98 -19.80
C PRO A 327 1.99 -12.31 -19.11
N LEU A 328 2.28 -11.48 -18.12
CA LEU A 328 1.32 -10.52 -17.57
C LEU A 328 1.08 -9.41 -18.60
N SER A 329 -0.20 -9.17 -18.92
CA SER A 329 -0.59 -8.12 -19.86
C SER A 329 -0.85 -6.79 -19.12
N GLY A 330 -1.03 -5.70 -19.88
CA GLY A 330 -1.50 -4.42 -19.32
C GLY A 330 -0.43 -3.40 -18.91
N LEU A 331 0.85 -3.81 -18.80
CA LEU A 331 1.98 -2.92 -18.56
C LEU A 331 2.48 -2.31 -19.88
N ALA A 332 1.97 -1.12 -20.22
CA ALA A 332 2.40 -0.36 -21.39
C ALA A 332 3.30 0.81 -20.94
N PRO A 333 4.48 1.05 -21.56
CA PRO A 333 5.46 2.03 -21.08
C PRO A 333 4.95 3.47 -20.91
N SER A 334 3.96 3.88 -21.70
CA SER A 334 3.41 5.25 -21.69
C SER A 334 2.06 5.36 -20.97
N ARG A 335 1.57 4.28 -20.37
CA ARG A 335 0.28 4.29 -19.67
C ARG A 335 0.46 4.75 -18.23
N PRO A 336 -0.28 5.79 -17.77
CA PRO A 336 -0.26 6.19 -16.37
C PRO A 336 -0.62 5.03 -15.44
N ALA A 337 0.00 4.97 -14.26
CA ALA A 337 -0.12 3.84 -13.34
C ALA A 337 -1.58 3.50 -12.95
N LEU A 338 -2.42 4.51 -12.68
CA LEU A 338 -3.84 4.28 -12.36
C LEU A 338 -4.66 3.84 -13.59
N ALA A 339 -4.29 4.27 -14.79
CA ALA A 339 -4.89 3.75 -16.02
C ALA A 339 -4.48 2.30 -16.29
N ALA A 340 -3.28 1.89 -15.85
CA ALA A 340 -2.86 0.49 -15.89
C ALA A 340 -3.67 -0.37 -14.91
N LEU A 341 -3.98 0.14 -13.71
CA LEU A 341 -4.89 -0.52 -12.78
C LEU A 341 -6.31 -0.69 -13.37
N ASP A 342 -6.86 0.36 -13.99
CA ASP A 342 -8.16 0.28 -14.67
C ASP A 342 -8.16 -0.82 -15.76
N ALA A 343 -7.08 -0.89 -16.55
CA ALA A 343 -6.92 -1.92 -17.57
C ALA A 343 -6.80 -3.34 -16.98
N ALA A 344 -6.07 -3.50 -15.88
CA ALA A 344 -5.93 -4.78 -15.18
C ALA A 344 -7.28 -5.28 -14.64
N LEU A 345 -8.08 -4.40 -14.02
CA LEU A 345 -9.42 -4.75 -13.55
C LEU A 345 -10.36 -5.18 -14.71
N ALA A 346 -10.27 -4.50 -15.86
CA ALA A 346 -11.01 -4.88 -17.05
C ALA A 346 -10.58 -6.26 -17.58
N GLU A 347 -9.27 -6.52 -17.63
CA GLU A 347 -8.71 -7.82 -18.03
C GLU A 347 -9.14 -8.95 -17.09
N ILE A 348 -9.05 -8.74 -15.77
CA ILE A 348 -9.55 -9.69 -14.76
C ILE A 348 -11.03 -9.98 -14.98
N GLY A 349 -11.83 -8.95 -15.30
CA GLY A 349 -13.25 -9.10 -15.62
C GLY A 349 -13.50 -9.98 -16.86
N GLN A 350 -12.68 -9.82 -17.90
CA GLN A 350 -12.75 -10.63 -19.12
C GLN A 350 -12.29 -12.08 -18.88
N ARG A 351 -11.21 -12.26 -18.11
CA ARG A 351 -10.54 -13.56 -17.90
C ARG A 351 -11.19 -14.43 -16.82
N HIS A 352 -11.59 -13.81 -15.72
CA HIS A 352 -12.08 -14.51 -14.53
C HIS A 352 -13.52 -14.13 -14.14
N GLY A 353 -14.17 -13.26 -14.92
CA GLY A 353 -15.53 -12.82 -14.71
C GLY A 353 -15.65 -11.54 -13.90
N ALA A 354 -16.74 -10.81 -14.11
CA ALA A 354 -17.01 -9.51 -13.47
C ALA A 354 -17.01 -9.56 -11.93
N ASP A 355 -17.38 -10.71 -11.34
CA ASP A 355 -17.44 -10.87 -9.88
C ASP A 355 -16.04 -10.94 -9.26
N THR A 356 -15.10 -11.58 -9.96
CA THR A 356 -13.69 -11.59 -9.55
C THR A 356 -13.11 -10.18 -9.63
N ALA A 357 -13.39 -9.44 -10.71
CA ALA A 357 -12.95 -8.04 -10.82
C ALA A 357 -13.55 -7.15 -9.72
N ALA A 358 -14.84 -7.33 -9.40
CA ALA A 358 -15.49 -6.60 -8.32
C ALA A 358 -14.90 -6.95 -6.94
N LEU A 359 -14.57 -8.22 -6.69
CA LEU A 359 -13.88 -8.67 -5.49
C LEU A 359 -12.48 -8.04 -5.35
N VAL A 360 -11.70 -7.99 -6.44
CA VAL A 360 -10.38 -7.34 -6.44
C VAL A 360 -10.50 -5.84 -6.16
N ALA A 361 -11.41 -5.15 -6.86
CA ALA A 361 -11.62 -3.71 -6.64
C ALA A 361 -12.07 -3.39 -5.21
N LEU A 362 -12.91 -4.24 -4.61
CA LEU A 362 -13.30 -4.12 -3.20
C LEU A 362 -12.10 -4.25 -2.24
N GLN A 363 -11.21 -5.21 -2.49
CA GLN A 363 -10.00 -5.42 -1.68
C GLN A 363 -9.01 -4.24 -1.81
N LEU A 364 -8.93 -3.61 -2.98
CA LEU A 364 -8.08 -2.44 -3.21
C LEU A 364 -8.71 -1.11 -2.73
N GLU A 365 -9.94 -1.16 -2.22
CA GLU A 365 -10.79 0.01 -1.94
C GLU A 365 -10.91 0.96 -3.16
N TYR A 366 -10.92 0.38 -4.36
CA TYR A 366 -10.90 1.11 -5.63
C TYR A 366 -12.31 1.23 -6.21
N PRO A 367 -12.78 2.45 -6.53
CA PRO A 367 -14.10 2.63 -7.12
C PRO A 367 -14.11 2.13 -8.57
N MET A 368 -14.78 0.99 -8.80
CA MET A 368 -15.08 0.52 -10.16
C MET A 368 -15.90 1.60 -10.88
N ARG A 369 -15.32 2.25 -11.90
CA ARG A 369 -16.11 3.08 -12.81
C ARG A 369 -17.10 2.15 -13.51
N ARG A 370 -18.40 2.36 -13.30
CA ARG A 370 -19.40 1.73 -14.17
C ARG A 370 -19.10 2.18 -15.59
N ALA A 371 -18.86 1.24 -16.50
CA ALA A 371 -18.86 1.56 -17.92
C ALA A 371 -20.12 2.36 -18.21
N ALA A 372 -19.98 3.53 -18.84
CA ALA A 372 -21.13 4.25 -19.36
C ALA A 372 -21.90 3.25 -20.22
N ARG A 373 -23.16 2.96 -19.85
CA ARG A 373 -24.03 2.23 -20.77
C ARG A 373 -24.15 3.12 -22.01
N PRO A 374 -23.94 2.57 -23.22
CA PRO A 374 -24.00 3.34 -24.46
C PRO A 374 -25.35 4.04 -24.63
#